data_AF-A0AAV0FKV3-F1
#
_entry.id   AF-A0AAV0FKV3-F1
#
_cell.length_a   1.000
_cell.length_b   1.000
_cell.length_c   1.000
_cell.angle_alpha   90.00
_cell.angle_beta   90.00
_cell.angle_gamma   90.00
#
_symmetry.space_group_name_H-M   'P 1'
#
loop_
_entity.id
_entity.type
_entity.pdbx_description
1 polymer ?
#
loop_
_entity_poly.entity_id
_entity_poly.type
_entity_poly.pdbx_seq_one_letter_code
_entity_poly.pdbx_strand_id
1 'polypeptide(L)'
;MDGSSATGVLISDIAHLTTYDHQHKHIQAAVTFGCASNVTCYCQDYSAFNGLLGLGPGNEPDNMDALSILAAPGIVGNSFLCLWSSGNGTLLILGDKGTGTPMRGKHH
;
A
#
# COMPACT_ATOMS: atom_id res chain seq x y z
N MET A 1 -3.91 -19.55 -9.47
CA MET A 1 -3.53 -18.92 -8.19
C MET A 1 -3.73 -19.97 -7.12
N ASP A 2 -2.63 -20.59 -6.71
CA ASP A 2 -2.53 -21.37 -5.49
C ASP A 2 -2.71 -20.42 -4.30
N GLY A 3 -3.90 -20.43 -3.71
CA GLY A 3 -4.17 -19.62 -2.52
C GLY A 3 -3.42 -20.22 -1.33
N SER A 4 -2.29 -19.64 -0.96
CA SER A 4 -1.62 -19.98 0.29
C SER A 4 -2.18 -19.14 1.43
N SER A 5 -2.79 -19.80 2.40
CA SER A 5 -3.25 -19.19 3.65
C SER A 5 -2.34 -19.64 4.78
N ALA A 6 -1.95 -18.72 5.66
CA ALA A 6 -1.25 -19.02 6.89
C ALA A 6 -1.99 -18.38 8.07
N THR A 7 -1.93 -19.02 9.24
CA THR A 7 -2.37 -18.38 10.48
C THR A 7 -1.31 -17.39 10.95
N GLY A 8 -1.75 -16.25 11.46
CA GLY A 8 -0.86 -15.19 11.93
C GLY A 8 -1.48 -14.36 13.05
N VAL A 9 -0.75 -13.35 13.48
CA VAL A 9 -1.18 -12.36 14.49
C VAL A 9 -1.29 -10.98 13.84
N LEU A 10 -2.21 -10.16 14.36
CA LEU A 10 -2.29 -8.75 13.97
C LEU A 10 -1.26 -7.95 14.78
N ILE A 11 -0.48 -7.13 14.08
CA ILE A 11 0.51 -6.23 14.68
C ILE A 11 0.24 -4.81 14.17
N SER A 12 0.14 -3.85 15.09
CA SER A 12 0.06 -2.43 14.74
C SER A 12 1.45 -1.82 14.73
N ASP A 13 1.77 -1.07 13.68
CA ASP A 13 3.05 -0.39 13.46
C ASP A 13 2.82 0.99 12.83
N ILE A 14 3.88 1.77 12.62
CA ILE A 14 3.87 3.07 11.96
C ILE A 14 4.43 2.94 10.54
N ALA A 15 3.59 3.16 9.54
CA ALA A 15 4.02 3.33 8.17
C ALA A 15 4.53 4.76 7.93
N HIS A 16 5.72 4.84 7.34
CA HIS A 16 6.31 6.09 6.87
C HIS A 16 5.96 6.29 5.38
N LEU A 17 5.17 7.33 5.10
CA LEU A 17 4.63 7.64 3.78
C LEU A 17 5.10 9.02 3.33
N THR A 18 5.04 9.28 2.03
CA THR A 18 5.33 10.60 1.45
C THR A 18 4.18 11.04 0.57
N THR A 19 3.76 12.31 0.68
CA THR A 19 2.73 12.86 -0.21
C THR A 19 3.21 12.88 -1.65
N TYR A 20 2.30 12.54 -2.56
CA TYR A 20 2.52 12.67 -4.01
C TYR A 20 2.01 14.02 -4.51
N ASP A 21 2.55 15.09 -3.92
CA ASP A 21 2.33 16.48 -4.33
C ASP A 21 3.68 17.21 -4.42
N HIS A 22 3.66 18.48 -4.83
CA HIS A 22 4.89 19.29 -4.92
C HIS A 22 5.62 19.47 -3.59
N GLN A 23 4.97 19.17 -2.45
CA GLN A 23 5.52 19.41 -1.13
C GLN A 23 6.27 18.18 -0.60
N HIS A 24 6.02 16.97 -1.14
CA HIS A 24 6.67 15.72 -0.75
C HIS A 24 6.81 15.56 0.77
N LYS A 25 5.73 15.83 1.50
CA LYS A 25 5.70 15.81 2.95
C LYS A 25 5.75 14.39 3.46
N HIS A 26 6.57 14.16 4.47
CA HIS A 26 6.62 12.89 5.18
C HIS A 26 5.46 12.79 6.18
N ILE A 27 4.76 11.66 6.15
CA ILE A 27 3.60 11.35 6.96
C ILE A 27 3.86 10.04 7.69
N GLN A 28 3.40 9.96 8.94
CA GLN A 28 3.38 8.73 9.72
C GLN A 28 1.93 8.28 9.87
N ALA A 29 1.65 7.03 9.56
CA ALA A 29 0.31 6.46 9.65
C ALA A 29 0.35 5.21 10.51
N ALA A 30 -0.52 5.13 11.52
CA ALA A 30 -0.73 3.88 12.24
C ALA A 30 -1.43 2.88 11.32
N VAL A 31 -0.83 1.71 11.17
CA VAL A 31 -1.28 0.65 10.26
C VAL A 31 -1.28 -0.67 11.02
N THR A 32 -2.23 -1.53 10.71
CA THR A 32 -2.27 -2.88 11.28
C THR A 32 -1.97 -3.88 10.17
N PHE A 33 -0.96 -4.72 10.38
CA PHE A 33 -0.52 -5.75 9.44
C PHE A 33 -0.78 -7.15 10.01
N GLY A 34 -0.99 -8.11 9.12
CA GLY A 34 -0.91 -9.53 9.47
C GLY A 34 0.54 -10.00 9.46
N CYS A 35 1.01 -10.55 10.58
CA CYS A 35 2.31 -11.21 10.68
C CYS A 35 2.12 -12.72 10.73
N ALA A 36 2.63 -13.41 9.73
CA ALA A 36 2.62 -14.87 9.66
C ALA A 36 4.01 -15.39 9.32
N SER A 37 4.42 -16.49 9.94
CA SER A 37 5.68 -17.17 9.64
C SER A 37 5.49 -18.15 8.48
N ASN A 38 6.52 -18.30 7.64
CA ASN A 38 6.57 -19.32 6.58
C ASN A 38 5.40 -19.23 5.57
N VAL A 39 4.96 -18.02 5.20
CA VAL A 39 3.96 -17.82 4.13
C VAL A 39 4.58 -18.21 2.79
N THR A 40 4.35 -19.44 2.34
CA THR A 40 4.74 -19.90 1.01
C THR A 40 3.83 -19.27 -0.04
N CYS A 41 4.29 -18.28 -0.80
CA CYS A 41 3.55 -17.77 -1.96
C CYS A 41 4.44 -17.81 -3.21
N TYR A 42 3.82 -17.88 -4.39
CA TYR A 42 4.52 -17.77 -5.69
C TYR A 42 5.34 -16.47 -5.81
N CYS A 43 5.06 -15.46 -4.98
CA CYS A 43 5.80 -14.22 -4.85
C CYS A 43 7.18 -14.36 -4.18
N GLN A 44 7.52 -15.52 -3.58
CA GLN A 44 8.85 -15.77 -2.98
C GLN A 44 9.99 -15.87 -4.00
N ASP A 45 9.68 -16.15 -5.28
CA ASP A 45 10.69 -16.25 -6.34
C ASP A 45 11.33 -14.89 -6.68
N TYR A 46 10.71 -13.78 -6.25
CA TYR A 46 11.28 -12.45 -6.29
C TYR A 46 11.87 -12.10 -4.91
N SER A 47 13.15 -12.36 -4.78
CA SER A 47 13.95 -12.53 -3.55
C SER A 47 14.17 -11.30 -2.63
N ALA A 48 13.18 -10.41 -2.44
CA ALA A 48 13.35 -9.26 -1.53
C ALA A 48 12.08 -8.73 -0.84
N PHE A 49 10.94 -9.41 -0.93
CA PHE A 49 9.72 -8.93 -0.27
C PHE A 49 9.47 -9.66 1.06
N ASN A 50 9.40 -8.90 2.16
CA ASN A 50 9.11 -9.43 3.50
C ASN A 50 7.60 -9.58 3.79
N GLY A 51 6.74 -9.29 2.81
CA GLY A 51 5.30 -9.30 3.00
C GLY A 51 4.54 -8.82 1.77
N LEU A 52 3.21 -8.83 1.89
CA LEU A 52 2.27 -8.41 0.84
C LEU A 52 1.39 -7.28 1.35
N LEU A 53 1.11 -6.30 0.50
CA LEU A 53 0.18 -5.21 0.79
C LEU A 53 -1.19 -5.55 0.21
N GLY A 54 -2.18 -5.78 1.06
CA GLY A 54 -3.56 -6.04 0.65
C GLY A 54 -4.28 -4.77 0.20
N LEU A 55 -4.89 -4.81 -0.99
CA LEU A 55 -5.65 -3.71 -1.60
C LEU A 55 -7.08 -4.14 -1.96
N GLY A 56 -7.60 -5.15 -1.24
CA GLY A 56 -8.88 -5.78 -1.56
C GLY A 56 -10.05 -4.80 -1.42
N PRO A 57 -11.10 -4.94 -2.26
CA PRO A 57 -12.30 -4.13 -2.15
C PRO A 57 -13.02 -4.44 -0.84
N GLY A 58 -13.25 -3.40 -0.05
CA GLY A 58 -13.67 -3.46 1.35
C GLY A 58 -15.09 -3.90 1.66
N ASN A 59 -15.59 -4.93 1.01
CA ASN A 59 -16.94 -5.42 1.23
C ASN A 59 -17.04 -6.32 2.48
N GLU A 60 -15.92 -6.54 3.17
CA GLU A 60 -15.87 -7.30 4.42
C GLU A 60 -16.16 -6.40 5.63
N PRO A 61 -16.89 -6.88 6.65
CA PRO A 61 -17.27 -6.09 7.83
C PRO A 61 -16.08 -5.50 8.59
N ASP A 62 -14.95 -6.21 8.59
CA ASP A 62 -13.70 -5.86 9.29
C ASP A 62 -12.58 -5.62 8.28
N ASN A 63 -12.82 -4.77 7.29
CA ASN A 63 -11.87 -4.56 6.21
C ASN A 63 -10.58 -3.87 6.70
N MET A 64 -9.48 -4.62 6.66
CA MET A 64 -8.14 -4.19 7.06
C MET A 64 -7.21 -3.99 5.84
N ASP A 65 -7.77 -3.75 4.65
CA ASP A 65 -6.94 -3.41 3.50
C ASP A 65 -6.24 -2.04 3.71
N ALA A 66 -5.09 -1.87 3.06
CA ALA A 66 -4.25 -0.70 3.29
C ALA A 66 -4.95 0.62 2.93
N LEU A 67 -5.82 0.64 1.92
CA LEU A 67 -6.55 1.85 1.55
C LEU A 67 -7.58 2.20 2.61
N SER A 68 -8.34 1.23 3.13
CA SER A 68 -9.34 1.50 4.17
C SER A 68 -8.71 1.95 5.48
N ILE A 69 -7.58 1.33 5.88
CA ILE A 69 -6.83 1.74 7.08
C ILE A 69 -6.33 3.19 6.95
N LEU A 70 -5.82 3.58 5.79
CA LEU A 70 -5.31 4.94 5.56
C LEU A 70 -6.43 5.96 5.30
N ALA A 71 -7.57 5.54 4.76
CA ALA A 71 -8.70 6.41 4.49
C ALA A 71 -9.55 6.70 5.74
N ALA A 72 -9.64 5.77 6.70
CA ALA A 72 -10.37 5.97 7.95
C ALA A 72 -9.95 7.22 8.74
N PRO A 73 -8.65 7.52 8.93
CA PRO A 73 -8.19 8.78 9.52
C PRO A 73 -8.16 9.96 8.53
N GLY A 74 -8.56 9.77 7.27
CA GLY A 74 -8.54 10.80 6.24
C GLY A 74 -7.16 11.11 5.65
N ILE A 75 -6.18 10.20 5.78
CA ILE A 75 -4.82 10.40 5.25
C ILE A 75 -4.83 10.32 3.71
N VAL A 76 -5.63 9.42 3.15
CA VAL A 76 -5.85 9.29 1.70
C VAL A 76 -7.35 9.20 1.39
N GLY A 77 -7.73 9.42 0.14
CA GLY A 77 -9.07 9.02 -0.31
C GLY A 77 -9.20 7.50 -0.32
N ASN A 78 -10.38 6.95 0.01
CA ASN A 78 -10.67 5.54 -0.25
C ASN A 78 -10.97 5.34 -1.75
N SER A 79 -9.97 5.62 -2.60
CA SER A 79 -10.08 5.62 -4.05
C SER A 79 -8.82 5.04 -4.70
N PHE A 80 -8.93 4.76 -6.00
CA PHE A 80 -8.05 3.91 -6.79
C PHE A 80 -6.54 4.09 -6.56
N LEU A 81 -5.83 2.99 -6.79
CA LEU A 81 -4.40 2.89 -6.86
C LEU A 81 -3.89 3.32 -8.25
N CYS A 82 -2.82 4.12 -8.31
CA CYS A 82 -2.04 4.32 -9.53
C CYS A 82 -0.64 3.71 -9.39
N LEU A 83 -0.29 2.80 -10.30
CA LEU A 83 1.04 2.20 -10.42
C LEU A 83 1.82 2.97 -11.49
N TRP A 84 2.82 3.73 -11.07
CA TRP A 84 3.68 4.48 -11.98
C TRP A 84 5.05 3.84 -12.06
N SER A 85 5.40 3.27 -13.22
CA SER A 85 6.74 2.75 -13.47
C SER A 85 7.64 3.85 -14.02
N SER A 86 8.77 4.08 -13.36
CA SER A 86 9.86 4.91 -13.82
C SER A 86 11.13 4.07 -13.96
N GLY A 87 12.14 4.54 -14.69
CA GLY A 87 13.41 3.82 -14.86
C GLY A 87 14.13 3.44 -13.56
N ASN A 88 13.69 4.00 -12.42
CA ASN A 88 14.28 3.81 -11.09
C ASN A 88 13.39 2.94 -10.16
N GLY A 89 12.23 2.48 -10.62
CA GLY A 89 11.29 1.68 -9.82
C GLY A 89 9.82 1.99 -10.08
N THR A 90 8.95 1.22 -9.43
CA THR A 90 7.49 1.42 -9.46
C THR A 90 7.05 2.20 -8.23
N LEU A 91 6.34 3.31 -8.44
CA LEU A 91 5.70 4.10 -7.38
C LEU A 91 4.24 3.66 -7.22
N LEU A 92 3.85 3.43 -5.97
CA LEU A 92 2.50 3.11 -5.56
C LEU A 92 1.84 4.39 -5.02
N ILE A 93 0.83 4.93 -5.72
CA ILE A 93 0.11 6.15 -5.31
C ILE A 93 -1.29 5.76 -4.81
N LEU A 94 -1.57 6.05 -3.53
CA LEU A 94 -2.80 5.66 -2.83
C LEU A 94 -3.80 6.81 -2.78
N GLY A 95 -5.09 6.50 -3.00
CA GLY A 95 -6.17 7.48 -2.88
C GLY A 95 -6.20 8.52 -4.00
N ASP A 96 -5.71 8.16 -5.18
CA ASP A 96 -5.81 9.04 -6.35
C ASP A 96 -7.29 9.19 -6.73
N LYS A 97 -7.69 10.42 -7.05
CA LYS A 97 -9.05 10.79 -7.45
C LYS A 97 -9.16 11.08 -8.96
N GLY A 98 -8.08 10.87 -9.71
CA GLY A 98 -8.06 11.07 -11.16
C GLY A 98 -8.13 12.54 -11.58
N THR A 99 -7.97 13.48 -10.64
CA THR A 99 -8.03 14.91 -10.93
C THR A 99 -6.64 15.45 -11.28
N GLY A 100 -6.26 15.27 -12.55
CA GLY A 100 -5.29 16.12 -13.24
C GLY A 100 -3.82 15.76 -13.07
N THR A 101 -3.27 15.11 -14.11
CA THR A 101 -1.85 14.89 -14.43
C THR A 101 -1.00 14.17 -13.38
N PRO A 102 -0.34 13.05 -13.71
CA PRO A 102 0.79 12.60 -12.91
C PRO A 102 1.81 13.74 -12.96
N MET A 103 2.13 14.33 -11.80
CA MET A 103 3.16 15.36 -11.68
C MET A 103 4.46 14.73 -12.17
N ARG A 104 4.75 14.96 -13.45
CA ARG A 104 5.99 14.59 -14.12
C ARG A 104 7.07 15.34 -13.37
N GLY A 105 7.72 14.66 -12.43
CA GLY A 105 8.94 15.16 -11.80
C GLY A 105 9.87 15.56 -12.92
N LYS A 106 10.02 16.87 -13.16
CA LYS A 106 11.09 17.36 -14.01
C LYS A 106 12.37 17.04 -13.25
N HIS A 107 13.04 15.99 -13.69
CA HIS A 107 14.48 15.89 -13.52
C HIS A 107 15.07 17.18 -14.09
N HIS A 108 15.57 18.04 -13.20
CA HIS A 108 16.64 18.98 -13.51
C HIS A 108 17.97 18.27 -13.29
#